data_AF-A0A6C0LVJ0-F1
#
_entry.id   AF-A0A6C0LVJ0-F1
#
_cell.length_a   1.000
_cell.length_b   1.000
_cell.length_c   1.000
_cell.angle_alpha   90.00
_cell.angle_beta   90.00
_cell.angle_gamma   90.00
#
_symmetry.space_group_name_H-M   'P 1'
#
loop_
_entity.id
_entity.type
_entity.pdbx_description
1 polymer ?
#
loop_
_entity_poly.entity_id
_entity_poly.type
_entity_poly.pdbx_seq_one_letter_code
_entity_poly.pdbx_strand_id
1 'polypeptide(L)'
;MISIATDLENIFAKYRKVIKENFRESFAIEAIVGNVNSDRNNFTINYQGNNNFINCWTSLKISELKSGEKIKLYGNLMTYPDENHVYIKIDYYTTINNDFDNKIEDYHKYKQKLHEEKLSQFILNKFHNKFPPKIINRIGIITFEESIILENFKKICEQKYVGDLFIYKLDKTKVDKDFVIALEYFKKYHDINVICILTDKLTMEQILNLSSAECLKYLLMRDEKFPYLISLNAGCISIDYLAKNLFNKKFDQIDNCLTFITNIQETYKQMLTNTMRNCYEYIGQRIENHRANILKLDNFISEFYEINKSIENNISSIINLFESKFKKIYFDLETNELHLARKIINNLSKQLLIQNNIKKIENKNDIIVSVEIPKINNSNDGDKSII
;
A
#
# COMPACT_ATOMS: atom_id res chain seq x y z
N MET A 1 -72.13 -28.61 -22.11
CA MET A 1 -70.99 -27.83 -22.64
C MET A 1 -70.02 -27.36 -21.55
N ILE A 2 -70.49 -26.93 -20.37
CA ILE A 2 -69.60 -26.44 -19.29
C ILE A 2 -68.70 -27.54 -18.70
N SER A 3 -69.18 -28.79 -18.52
CA SER A 3 -68.35 -29.84 -17.91
C SER A 3 -67.16 -30.30 -18.79
N ILE A 4 -67.35 -30.33 -20.11
CA ILE A 4 -66.30 -30.73 -21.07
C ILE A 4 -65.13 -29.71 -21.07
N ALA A 5 -65.42 -28.42 -20.90
CA ALA A 5 -64.39 -27.38 -20.84
C ALA A 5 -63.52 -27.53 -19.59
N THR A 6 -64.13 -27.75 -18.42
CA THR A 6 -63.42 -28.04 -17.16
C THR A 6 -62.63 -29.36 -17.19
N ASP A 7 -63.13 -30.38 -17.88
CA ASP A 7 -62.42 -31.65 -18.03
C ASP A 7 -61.17 -31.50 -18.92
N LEU A 8 -61.28 -30.72 -20.01
CA LEU A 8 -60.16 -30.39 -20.88
C LEU A 8 -59.09 -29.57 -20.15
N GLU A 9 -59.46 -28.53 -19.39
CA GLU A 9 -58.50 -27.75 -18.59
C GLU A 9 -57.75 -28.61 -17.57
N ASN A 10 -58.44 -29.54 -16.90
CA ASN A 10 -57.81 -30.47 -15.96
C ASN A 10 -56.85 -31.45 -16.65
N ILE A 11 -57.18 -31.91 -17.87
CA ILE A 11 -56.29 -32.75 -18.68
C ILE A 11 -55.05 -31.97 -19.10
N PHE A 12 -55.21 -30.72 -19.56
CA PHE A 12 -54.08 -29.87 -19.95
C PHE A 12 -53.19 -29.49 -18.77
N ALA A 13 -53.76 -29.23 -17.59
CA ALA A 13 -53.00 -28.98 -16.37
C ALA A 13 -52.16 -30.21 -15.96
N LYS A 14 -52.72 -31.42 -16.04
CA LYS A 14 -51.98 -32.66 -15.84
C LYS A 14 -50.87 -32.84 -16.88
N TYR A 15 -51.16 -32.58 -18.15
CA TYR A 15 -50.19 -32.68 -19.25
C TYR A 15 -49.00 -31.72 -19.06
N ARG A 16 -49.25 -30.44 -18.74
CA ARG A 16 -48.21 -29.45 -18.41
C ARG A 16 -47.36 -29.90 -17.23
N LYS A 17 -47.98 -30.47 -16.19
CA LYS A 17 -47.27 -30.99 -15.02
C LYS A 17 -46.35 -32.17 -15.38
N VAL A 18 -46.85 -33.12 -16.18
CA VAL A 18 -46.06 -34.28 -16.66
C VAL A 18 -44.87 -33.83 -17.51
N ILE A 19 -45.05 -32.85 -18.41
CA ILE A 19 -43.93 -32.29 -19.18
C ILE A 19 -42.90 -31.66 -18.26
N LYS A 20 -43.35 -30.81 -17.33
CA LYS A 20 -42.48 -30.09 -16.41
C LYS A 20 -41.79 -31.00 -15.38
N GLU A 21 -42.30 -32.20 -15.12
CA GLU A 21 -41.68 -33.17 -14.21
C GLU A 21 -40.69 -34.07 -14.93
N ASN A 22 -40.99 -34.50 -16.16
CA ASN A 22 -40.17 -35.47 -16.90
C ASN A 22 -39.14 -34.85 -17.86
N PHE A 23 -39.36 -33.61 -18.31
CA PHE A 23 -38.48 -32.91 -19.26
C PHE A 23 -37.91 -31.62 -18.63
N ARG A 24 -37.42 -31.74 -17.38
CA ARG A 24 -36.76 -30.63 -16.67
C ARG A 24 -35.39 -30.29 -17.23
N GLU A 25 -34.73 -31.29 -17.79
CA GLU A 25 -33.37 -31.18 -18.28
C GLU A 25 -33.34 -31.04 -19.80
N SER A 26 -32.28 -30.37 -20.26
CA SER A 26 -32.06 -30.10 -21.68
C SER A 26 -31.74 -31.42 -22.38
N PHE A 27 -32.46 -31.74 -23.44
CA PHE A 27 -32.26 -32.96 -24.22
C PHE A 27 -31.68 -32.64 -25.60
N ALA A 28 -30.98 -33.61 -26.18
CA ALA A 28 -30.40 -33.51 -27.52
C ALA A 28 -31.31 -34.20 -28.55
N ILE A 29 -31.60 -33.53 -29.67
CA ILE A 29 -32.32 -34.10 -30.81
C ILE A 29 -31.57 -33.79 -32.11
N GLU A 30 -31.42 -34.79 -32.97
CA GLU A 30 -31.03 -34.57 -34.37
C GLU A 30 -32.27 -34.36 -35.23
N ALA A 31 -32.32 -33.24 -35.96
CA ALA A 31 -33.47 -32.87 -36.77
C ALA A 31 -33.07 -32.11 -38.03
N ILE A 32 -33.98 -32.04 -38.99
CA ILE A 32 -33.84 -31.22 -40.19
C ILE A 32 -34.56 -29.90 -39.95
N VAL A 33 -33.88 -28.79 -40.23
CA VAL A 33 -34.46 -27.44 -40.15
C VAL A 33 -35.57 -27.31 -41.20
N GLY A 34 -36.76 -26.94 -40.74
CA GLY A 34 -37.90 -26.58 -41.58
C GLY A 34 -37.87 -25.11 -41.96
N ASN A 35 -38.91 -24.37 -41.61
CA ASN A 35 -39.00 -22.94 -41.90
C ASN A 35 -38.23 -22.13 -40.85
N VAL A 36 -37.47 -21.15 -41.31
CA VAL A 36 -36.67 -20.24 -40.47
C VAL A 36 -37.25 -18.84 -40.55
N ASN A 37 -37.55 -18.24 -39.40
CA ASN A 37 -38.00 -16.86 -39.30
C ASN A 37 -36.99 -16.05 -38.47
N SER A 38 -36.02 -15.47 -39.18
CA SER A 38 -34.92 -14.70 -38.61
C SER A 38 -35.39 -13.45 -37.83
N ASP A 39 -36.54 -12.88 -38.19
CA ASP A 39 -37.06 -11.68 -37.53
C ASP A 39 -37.59 -11.99 -36.12
N ARG A 40 -38.06 -13.21 -35.89
CA ARG A 40 -38.64 -13.66 -34.62
C ARG A 40 -37.75 -14.63 -33.85
N ASN A 41 -36.53 -14.90 -34.34
CA ASN A 41 -35.61 -15.91 -33.81
C ASN A 41 -36.29 -17.25 -33.50
N ASN A 42 -37.17 -17.68 -34.41
CA ASN A 42 -37.82 -18.97 -34.32
C ASN A 42 -37.68 -19.76 -35.62
N PHE A 43 -37.71 -21.07 -35.49
CA PHE A 43 -37.68 -21.97 -36.64
C PHE A 43 -38.43 -23.25 -36.31
N THR A 44 -38.80 -24.02 -37.33
CA THR A 44 -39.40 -25.34 -37.14
C THR A 44 -38.39 -26.42 -37.39
N ILE A 45 -38.56 -27.57 -36.72
CA ILE A 45 -37.75 -28.76 -36.96
C ILE A 45 -38.61 -29.94 -37.35
N ASN A 46 -38.05 -30.79 -38.19
CA ASN A 46 -38.61 -32.07 -38.58
C ASN A 46 -37.74 -33.21 -38.04
N TYR A 47 -38.34 -34.07 -37.23
CA TYR A 47 -37.70 -35.28 -36.73
C TYR A 47 -38.02 -36.46 -37.67
N GLN A 48 -36.98 -37.09 -38.22
CA GLN A 48 -37.06 -38.30 -39.04
C GLN A 48 -37.85 -38.21 -40.36
N GLY A 49 -38.12 -37.00 -40.88
CA GLY A 49 -38.74 -36.82 -42.20
C GLY A 49 -40.26 -37.00 -42.22
N ASN A 50 -40.91 -37.02 -41.05
CA ASN A 50 -42.37 -37.00 -40.96
C ASN A 50 -42.92 -35.59 -41.22
N ASN A 51 -44.19 -35.44 -41.63
CA ASN A 51 -44.83 -34.13 -41.83
C ASN A 51 -45.09 -33.33 -40.52
N ASN A 52 -44.55 -33.78 -39.39
CA ASN A 52 -44.76 -33.15 -38.09
C ASN A 52 -43.62 -32.17 -37.80
N PHE A 53 -43.97 -30.89 -37.73
CA PHE A 53 -43.04 -29.81 -37.42
C PHE A 53 -43.20 -29.38 -35.96
N ILE A 54 -42.10 -29.26 -35.24
CA ILE A 54 -42.07 -28.73 -33.87
C ILE A 54 -41.49 -27.32 -33.90
N ASN A 55 -42.19 -26.38 -33.26
CA ASN A 55 -41.72 -25.00 -33.14
C ASN A 55 -40.56 -24.91 -32.15
N CYS A 56 -39.50 -24.21 -32.55
CA CYS A 56 -38.31 -23.97 -31.76
C CYS A 56 -38.06 -22.48 -31.59
N TRP A 57 -37.75 -22.06 -30.37
CA TRP A 57 -37.45 -20.68 -30.02
C TRP A 57 -36.06 -20.58 -29.42
N THR A 58 -35.29 -19.59 -29.88
CA THR A 58 -33.94 -19.37 -29.37
C THR A 58 -33.65 -17.89 -29.16
N SER A 59 -32.77 -17.58 -28.21
CA SER A 59 -32.16 -16.27 -28.06
C SER A 59 -30.91 -16.08 -28.94
N LEU A 60 -30.46 -17.16 -29.61
CA LEU A 60 -29.33 -17.15 -30.51
C LEU A 60 -29.71 -16.53 -31.85
N LYS A 61 -28.73 -15.90 -32.53
CA LYS A 61 -28.92 -15.46 -33.92
C LYS A 61 -29.05 -16.71 -34.80
N ILE A 62 -30.12 -16.76 -35.60
CA ILE A 62 -30.40 -17.83 -36.57
C ILE A 62 -30.19 -17.40 -38.02
N SER A 63 -29.54 -16.25 -38.23
CA SER A 63 -29.29 -15.68 -39.57
C SER A 63 -28.49 -16.60 -40.50
N GLU A 64 -27.76 -17.56 -39.94
CA GLU A 64 -26.92 -18.51 -40.68
C GLU A 64 -27.63 -19.85 -40.94
N LEU A 65 -28.75 -20.11 -40.26
CA LEU A 65 -29.47 -21.38 -40.32
C LEU A 65 -30.27 -21.48 -41.62
N LYS A 66 -30.10 -22.56 -42.39
CA LYS A 66 -30.82 -22.75 -43.65
C LYS A 66 -31.89 -23.83 -43.53
N SER A 67 -33.01 -23.62 -44.22
CA SER A 67 -34.02 -24.66 -44.40
C SER A 67 -33.42 -25.89 -45.11
N GLY A 68 -33.73 -27.08 -44.60
CA GLY A 68 -33.19 -28.36 -45.09
C GLY A 68 -31.87 -28.79 -44.45
N GLU A 69 -31.28 -27.98 -43.58
CA GLU A 69 -30.03 -28.30 -42.90
C GLU A 69 -30.24 -29.32 -41.78
N LYS A 70 -29.33 -30.31 -41.66
CA LYS A 70 -29.34 -31.25 -40.53
C LYS A 70 -28.60 -30.64 -39.36
N ILE A 71 -29.30 -30.50 -38.25
CA ILE A 71 -28.77 -29.92 -37.02
C ILE A 71 -29.01 -30.85 -35.85
N LYS A 72 -28.17 -30.71 -34.84
CA LYS A 72 -28.38 -31.26 -33.50
C LYS A 72 -28.72 -30.11 -32.57
N LEU A 73 -29.90 -30.18 -31.96
CA LEU A 73 -30.43 -29.16 -31.07
C LEU A 73 -30.46 -29.64 -29.63
N TYR A 74 -30.16 -28.72 -28.73
CA TYR A 74 -30.19 -28.93 -27.29
C TYR A 74 -31.14 -27.90 -26.69
N GLY A 75 -32.15 -28.38 -25.98
CA GLY A 75 -33.15 -27.50 -25.40
C GLY A 75 -34.10 -28.18 -24.47
N ASN A 76 -34.96 -27.37 -23.89
CA ASN A 76 -35.99 -27.80 -22.94
C ASN A 76 -37.37 -27.79 -23.61
N LEU A 77 -38.16 -28.81 -23.32
CA LEU A 77 -39.54 -28.89 -23.76
C LEU A 77 -40.37 -27.90 -22.93
N MET A 78 -41.03 -26.96 -23.59
CA MET A 78 -41.85 -25.95 -22.96
C MET A 78 -43.27 -25.97 -23.54
N THR A 79 -44.23 -25.55 -22.75
CA THR A 79 -45.64 -25.41 -23.17
C THR A 79 -46.01 -23.94 -23.22
N TYR A 80 -46.79 -23.52 -24.21
CA TYR A 80 -47.32 -22.16 -24.22
C TYR A 80 -48.30 -21.95 -23.05
N PRO A 81 -48.34 -20.75 -22.44
CA PRO A 81 -49.30 -20.43 -21.40
C PRO A 81 -50.76 -20.52 -21.91
N ASP A 82 -50.97 -20.06 -23.14
CA ASP A 82 -52.30 -19.81 -23.73
C ASP A 82 -52.70 -20.81 -24.83
N GLU A 83 -51.72 -21.54 -25.39
CA GLU A 83 -51.93 -22.52 -26.45
C GLU A 83 -51.48 -23.90 -25.98
N ASN A 84 -52.27 -24.95 -26.28
CA ASN A 84 -51.93 -26.34 -25.92
C ASN A 84 -50.88 -26.95 -26.86
N HIS A 85 -49.93 -26.12 -27.29
CA HIS A 85 -48.82 -26.50 -28.14
C HIS A 85 -47.54 -26.56 -27.33
N VAL A 86 -46.70 -27.50 -27.73
CA VAL A 86 -45.37 -27.72 -27.17
C VAL A 86 -44.36 -27.07 -28.10
N TYR A 87 -43.40 -26.36 -27.54
CA TYR A 87 -42.26 -25.81 -28.26
C TYR A 87 -40.96 -26.20 -27.57
N ILE A 88 -39.87 -26.20 -28.31
CA ILE A 88 -38.54 -26.41 -27.74
C ILE A 88 -37.92 -25.04 -27.53
N LYS A 89 -37.62 -24.71 -26.28
CA LYS A 89 -36.75 -23.60 -25.96
C LYS A 89 -35.32 -24.08 -26.13
N ILE A 90 -34.67 -23.62 -27.19
CA ILE A 90 -33.33 -24.02 -27.56
C ILE A 90 -32.32 -23.25 -26.73
N ASP A 91 -31.48 -24.00 -26.03
CA ASP A 91 -30.29 -23.50 -25.36
C ASP A 91 -29.16 -23.30 -26.39
N TYR A 92 -28.96 -24.29 -27.28
CA TYR A 92 -28.06 -24.18 -28.43
C TYR A 92 -28.35 -25.20 -29.54
N TYR A 93 -27.84 -24.95 -30.74
CA TYR A 93 -27.88 -25.87 -31.86
C TYR A 93 -26.51 -25.92 -32.54
N THR A 94 -26.22 -27.04 -33.21
CA THR A 94 -25.00 -27.22 -34.01
C THR A 94 -25.35 -27.92 -35.31
N THR A 95 -24.63 -27.58 -36.38
CA THR A 95 -24.59 -28.43 -37.57
C THR A 95 -23.86 -29.72 -37.23
N ILE A 96 -24.28 -30.84 -37.81
CA ILE A 96 -23.68 -32.15 -37.50
C ILE A 96 -22.20 -32.12 -37.89
N ASN A 97 -21.33 -31.91 -36.90
CA ASN A 97 -19.88 -31.88 -37.04
C ASN A 97 -19.28 -32.59 -35.82
N ASN A 98 -18.65 -33.74 -36.06
CA ASN A 98 -18.21 -34.67 -35.01
C ASN A 98 -17.26 -34.02 -33.97
N ASP A 99 -16.50 -33.00 -34.36
CA ASP A 99 -15.55 -32.32 -33.46
C ASP A 99 -16.26 -31.48 -32.38
N PHE A 100 -17.42 -30.89 -32.71
CA PHE A 100 -18.19 -30.07 -31.75
C PHE A 100 -18.87 -30.94 -30.69
N ASP A 101 -19.38 -32.11 -31.09
CA ASP A 101 -19.99 -33.08 -30.18
C ASP A 101 -18.97 -33.60 -29.16
N ASN A 102 -17.75 -33.93 -29.59
CA ASN A 102 -16.67 -34.32 -28.69
C ASN A 102 -16.36 -33.24 -27.65
N LYS A 103 -16.33 -31.96 -28.06
CA LYS A 103 -16.11 -30.83 -27.13
C LYS A 103 -17.23 -30.69 -26.10
N ILE A 104 -18.48 -30.97 -26.46
CA ILE A 104 -19.62 -30.97 -25.54
C ILE A 104 -19.51 -32.11 -24.53
N GLU A 105 -19.21 -33.32 -25.00
CA GLU A 105 -19.01 -34.47 -24.11
C GLU A 105 -17.88 -34.22 -23.10
N ASP A 106 -16.76 -33.70 -23.58
CA ASP A 106 -15.63 -33.28 -22.75
C ASP A 106 -16.05 -32.21 -21.73
N TYR A 107 -16.83 -31.20 -22.15
CA TYR A 107 -17.36 -30.18 -21.24
C TYR A 107 -18.19 -30.80 -20.11
N HIS A 108 -19.12 -31.70 -20.42
CA HIS A 108 -19.95 -32.35 -19.40
C HIS A 108 -19.10 -33.20 -18.45
N LYS A 109 -18.14 -33.95 -19.00
CA LYS A 109 -17.18 -34.75 -18.23
C LYS A 109 -16.34 -33.89 -17.28
N TYR A 110 -15.79 -32.78 -17.75
CA TYR A 110 -14.99 -31.88 -16.91
C TYR A 110 -15.86 -31.15 -15.87
N LYS A 111 -17.08 -30.74 -16.24
CA LYS A 111 -18.04 -30.14 -15.32
C LYS A 111 -18.35 -31.08 -14.16
N GLN A 112 -18.62 -32.35 -14.46
CA GLN A 112 -18.90 -33.37 -13.44
C GLN A 112 -17.70 -33.56 -12.50
N LYS A 113 -16.49 -33.71 -13.04
CA LYS A 113 -15.26 -33.87 -12.24
C LYS A 113 -14.95 -32.68 -11.33
N LEU A 114 -15.21 -31.46 -11.80
CA LEU A 114 -15.03 -30.24 -10.99
C LEU A 114 -16.01 -30.19 -9.79
N HIS A 115 -17.18 -30.81 -9.89
CA HIS A 115 -18.19 -30.83 -8.83
C HIS A 115 -18.06 -32.02 -7.87
N GLU A 116 -17.72 -33.21 -8.36
CA GLU A 116 -17.80 -34.47 -7.60
C GLU A 116 -16.53 -34.82 -6.80
N GLU A 117 -15.34 -34.46 -7.28
CA GLU A 117 -14.10 -34.86 -6.61
C GLU A 117 -13.85 -33.99 -5.36
N LYS A 118 -13.76 -34.61 -4.17
CA LYS A 118 -13.37 -33.93 -2.91
C LYS A 118 -12.07 -33.12 -3.06
N LEU A 119 -11.14 -33.62 -3.88
CA LEU A 119 -9.89 -32.96 -4.25
C LEU A 119 -10.14 -31.66 -5.03
N SER A 120 -11.06 -31.68 -6.00
CA SER A 120 -11.49 -30.50 -6.75
C SER A 120 -12.10 -29.44 -5.82
N GLN A 121 -12.95 -29.83 -4.87
CA GLN A 121 -13.53 -28.89 -3.90
C GLN A 121 -12.47 -28.28 -2.98
N PHE A 122 -11.48 -29.06 -2.54
CA PHE A 122 -10.37 -28.53 -1.76
C PHE A 122 -9.53 -27.50 -2.55
N ILE A 123 -9.20 -27.81 -3.81
CA ILE A 123 -8.46 -26.91 -4.70
C ILE A 123 -9.26 -25.64 -5.01
N LEU A 124 -10.56 -25.77 -5.30
CA LEU A 124 -11.47 -24.66 -5.52
C LEU A 124 -11.56 -23.74 -4.29
N ASN A 125 -11.71 -24.33 -3.10
CA ASN A 125 -11.71 -23.59 -1.84
C ASN A 125 -10.37 -22.86 -1.62
N LYS A 126 -9.23 -23.49 -1.95
CA LYS A 126 -7.92 -22.83 -1.89
C LYS A 126 -7.88 -21.58 -2.77
N PHE A 127 -8.47 -21.63 -3.97
CA PHE A 127 -8.51 -20.49 -4.86
C PHE A 127 -9.47 -19.39 -4.40
N HIS A 128 -10.69 -19.74 -3.99
CA HIS A 128 -11.71 -18.77 -3.58
C HIS A 128 -11.35 -18.10 -2.24
N ASN A 129 -10.64 -18.81 -1.36
CA ASN A 129 -10.18 -18.28 -0.07
C ASN A 129 -8.82 -17.56 -0.15
N LYS A 130 -8.18 -17.50 -1.33
CA LYS A 130 -6.95 -16.71 -1.50
C LYS A 130 -7.29 -15.25 -1.19
N PHE A 131 -6.54 -14.65 -0.26
CA PHE A 131 -6.71 -13.23 0.03
C PHE A 131 -6.37 -12.39 -1.21
N PRO A 132 -7.13 -11.30 -1.46
CA PRO A 132 -6.77 -10.38 -2.51
C PRO A 132 -5.43 -9.72 -2.24
N PRO A 133 -4.74 -9.23 -3.28
CA PRO A 133 -3.48 -8.52 -3.12
C PRO A 133 -3.69 -7.27 -2.26
N LYS A 134 -2.71 -6.95 -1.41
CA LYS A 134 -2.77 -5.77 -0.52
C LYS A 134 -2.72 -4.45 -1.29
N ILE A 135 -2.12 -4.46 -2.47
CA ILE A 135 -1.95 -3.30 -3.34
C ILE A 135 -2.42 -3.73 -4.73
N ILE A 136 -3.28 -2.92 -5.33
CA ILE A 136 -3.71 -3.06 -6.72
C ILE A 136 -3.36 -1.76 -7.43
N ASN A 137 -2.34 -1.78 -8.27
CA ASN A 137 -1.91 -0.65 -9.10
C ASN A 137 -1.77 -1.03 -10.58
N ARG A 138 -1.82 -2.33 -10.91
CA ARG A 138 -1.79 -2.83 -12.28
C ARG A 138 -2.84 -3.91 -12.48
N ILE A 139 -3.75 -3.67 -13.42
CA ILE A 139 -4.81 -4.60 -13.80
C ILE A 139 -4.57 -5.09 -15.22
N GLY A 140 -4.47 -6.41 -15.38
CA GLY A 140 -4.54 -7.07 -16.68
C GLY A 140 -6.00 -7.30 -17.05
N ILE A 141 -6.39 -6.97 -18.28
CA ILE A 141 -7.73 -7.16 -18.80
C ILE A 141 -7.63 -8.13 -19.97
N ILE A 142 -8.34 -9.25 -19.88
CA ILE A 142 -8.51 -10.18 -20.99
C ILE A 142 -9.94 -10.03 -21.49
N THR A 143 -10.10 -9.78 -22.79
CA THR A 143 -11.42 -9.61 -23.41
C THR A 143 -11.40 -9.97 -24.89
N PHE A 144 -12.55 -10.09 -25.52
CA PHE A 144 -12.64 -10.29 -26.98
C PHE A 144 -12.58 -8.94 -27.71
N GLU A 145 -12.17 -8.93 -28.98
CA GLU A 145 -11.90 -7.70 -29.74
C GLU A 145 -13.02 -6.65 -29.78
N GLU A 146 -14.28 -7.10 -29.79
CA GLU A 146 -15.51 -6.28 -29.93
C GLU A 146 -16.30 -6.16 -28.62
N SER A 147 -15.62 -6.00 -27.48
CA SER A 147 -16.31 -5.95 -26.18
C SER A 147 -16.83 -4.55 -25.84
N ILE A 148 -18.17 -4.38 -25.82
CA ILE A 148 -18.83 -3.18 -25.28
C ILE A 148 -18.50 -3.01 -23.79
N ILE A 149 -18.36 -4.14 -23.07
CA ILE A 149 -18.01 -4.16 -21.65
C ILE A 149 -16.64 -3.55 -21.41
N LEU A 150 -15.66 -3.75 -22.31
CA LEU A 150 -14.33 -3.15 -22.17
C LEU A 150 -14.41 -1.62 -22.14
N GLU A 151 -15.16 -1.00 -23.04
CA GLU A 151 -15.26 0.45 -23.11
C GLU A 151 -15.98 1.03 -21.88
N ASN A 152 -17.04 0.36 -21.42
CA ASN A 152 -17.70 0.72 -20.16
C ASN A 152 -16.77 0.57 -18.95
N PHE A 153 -15.97 -0.50 -18.94
CA PHE A 153 -15.00 -0.76 -17.87
C PHE A 153 -13.93 0.33 -17.82
N LYS A 154 -13.35 0.71 -18.96
CA LYS A 154 -12.37 1.82 -19.06
C LYS A 154 -12.94 3.12 -18.53
N LYS A 155 -14.14 3.50 -18.98
CA LYS A 155 -14.79 4.76 -18.59
C LYS A 155 -15.02 4.86 -17.09
N ILE A 156 -15.45 3.76 -16.44
CA ILE A 156 -15.66 3.76 -14.99
C ILE A 156 -14.31 3.69 -14.25
N CYS A 157 -13.31 3.00 -14.80
CA CYS A 157 -11.96 3.00 -14.25
C CYS A 157 -11.36 4.41 -14.19
N GLU A 158 -11.48 5.20 -15.26
CA GLU A 158 -10.97 6.59 -15.29
C GLU A 158 -11.49 7.46 -14.14
N GLN A 159 -12.68 7.15 -13.62
CA GLN A 159 -13.30 7.92 -12.54
C GLN A 159 -12.92 7.44 -11.14
N LYS A 160 -12.70 6.13 -10.97
CA LYS A 160 -12.64 5.50 -9.64
C LYS A 160 -11.29 4.85 -9.32
N TYR A 161 -10.53 4.44 -10.32
CA TYR A 161 -9.31 3.64 -10.18
C TYR A 161 -8.06 4.46 -10.49
N VAL A 162 -7.01 4.26 -9.70
CA VAL A 162 -5.70 4.86 -9.94
C VAL A 162 -4.67 3.76 -10.20
N GLY A 163 -4.17 3.66 -11.44
CA GLY A 163 -3.17 2.67 -11.82
C GLY A 163 -3.15 2.39 -13.32
N ASP A 164 -2.37 1.39 -13.71
CA ASP A 164 -2.17 1.01 -15.11
C ASP A 164 -3.15 -0.10 -15.52
N LEU A 165 -3.73 0.06 -16.70
CA LEU A 165 -4.56 -0.96 -17.34
C LEU A 165 -3.80 -1.56 -18.53
N PHE A 166 -3.66 -2.88 -18.53
CA PHE A 166 -3.05 -3.62 -19.64
C PHE A 166 -4.12 -4.48 -20.29
N ILE A 167 -4.31 -4.35 -21.60
CA ILE A 167 -5.41 -5.03 -22.31
C ILE A 167 -4.82 -6.07 -23.26
N TYR A 168 -5.29 -7.30 -23.12
CA TYR A 168 -5.05 -8.39 -24.07
C TYR A 168 -6.37 -8.77 -24.72
N LYS A 169 -6.40 -8.70 -26.06
CA LYS A 169 -7.58 -9.04 -26.86
C LYS A 169 -7.46 -10.47 -27.39
N LEU A 170 -8.47 -11.29 -27.15
CA LEU A 170 -8.53 -12.67 -27.59
C LEU A 170 -8.97 -12.78 -29.05
N ASP A 171 -8.26 -13.60 -29.82
CA ASP A 171 -8.66 -14.05 -31.15
C ASP A 171 -9.85 -15.01 -31.04
N LYS A 172 -10.93 -14.69 -31.77
CA LYS A 172 -12.16 -15.51 -31.79
C LYS A 172 -11.94 -16.92 -32.34
N THR A 173 -10.91 -17.13 -33.16
CA THR A 173 -10.66 -18.42 -33.84
C THR A 173 -9.83 -19.40 -33.01
N LYS A 174 -9.04 -18.92 -32.04
CA LYS A 174 -8.09 -19.73 -31.24
C LYS A 174 -8.17 -19.41 -29.75
N VAL A 175 -9.40 -19.32 -29.24
CA VAL A 175 -9.71 -18.83 -27.90
C VAL A 175 -8.98 -19.60 -26.80
N ASP A 176 -8.89 -20.92 -26.91
CA ASP A 176 -8.25 -21.78 -25.91
C ASP A 176 -6.76 -21.48 -25.74
N LYS A 177 -6.00 -21.50 -26.83
CA LYS A 177 -4.57 -21.23 -26.84
C LYS A 177 -4.26 -19.79 -26.49
N ASP A 178 -5.01 -18.86 -27.09
CA ASP A 178 -4.77 -17.43 -26.90
C ASP A 178 -5.10 -16.99 -25.47
N PHE A 179 -6.10 -17.60 -24.83
CA PHE A 179 -6.38 -17.39 -23.42
C PHE A 179 -5.22 -17.81 -22.52
N VAL A 180 -4.61 -18.96 -22.78
CA VAL A 180 -3.42 -19.42 -22.04
C VAL A 180 -2.23 -18.50 -22.27
N ILE A 181 -2.01 -18.07 -23.52
CA ILE A 181 -0.96 -17.09 -23.87
C ILE A 181 -1.18 -15.78 -23.11
N ALA A 182 -2.41 -15.26 -23.07
CA ALA A 182 -2.74 -14.03 -22.35
C ALA A 182 -2.42 -14.15 -20.85
N LEU A 183 -2.75 -15.28 -20.23
CA LEU A 183 -2.45 -15.55 -18.83
C LEU A 183 -0.93 -15.64 -18.58
N GLU A 184 -0.17 -16.28 -19.46
CA GLU A 184 1.29 -16.30 -19.38
C GLU A 184 1.91 -14.92 -19.56
N TYR A 185 1.37 -14.15 -20.50
CA TYR A 185 1.81 -12.79 -20.80
C TYR A 185 1.71 -11.92 -19.55
N PHE A 186 0.54 -11.90 -18.90
CA PHE A 186 0.35 -11.14 -17.67
C PHE A 186 1.15 -11.66 -16.48
N LYS A 187 1.41 -12.97 -16.42
CA LYS A 187 2.30 -13.56 -15.42
C LYS A 187 3.76 -13.07 -15.57
N LYS A 188 4.25 -12.91 -16.80
CA LYS A 188 5.67 -12.67 -17.10
C LYS A 188 6.05 -11.19 -17.24
N TYR A 189 5.21 -10.37 -17.88
CA TYR A 189 5.69 -9.12 -18.47
C TYR A 189 5.30 -7.84 -17.73
N HIS A 190 4.36 -7.86 -16.77
CA HIS A 190 3.74 -6.61 -16.28
C HIS A 190 3.54 -6.49 -14.77
N ASP A 191 4.09 -7.38 -13.95
CA ASP A 191 3.86 -7.43 -12.49
C ASP A 191 2.39 -7.19 -12.11
N ILE A 192 1.48 -7.85 -12.84
CA ILE A 192 0.03 -7.65 -12.69
C ILE A 192 -0.42 -8.14 -11.32
N ASN A 193 -1.15 -7.31 -10.57
CA ASN A 193 -1.72 -7.74 -9.29
C ASN A 193 -3.02 -8.54 -9.50
N VAL A 194 -3.83 -8.09 -10.46
CA VAL A 194 -5.17 -8.62 -10.74
C VAL A 194 -5.35 -8.78 -12.24
N ILE A 195 -5.84 -9.94 -12.69
CA ILE A 195 -6.31 -10.16 -14.05
C ILE A 195 -7.84 -10.24 -14.04
N CYS A 196 -8.49 -9.32 -14.75
CA CYS A 196 -9.92 -9.30 -14.97
C CYS A 196 -10.24 -9.87 -16.34
N ILE A 197 -11.08 -10.91 -16.38
CA ILE A 197 -11.59 -11.48 -17.63
C ILE A 197 -12.99 -10.95 -17.84
N LEU A 198 -13.13 -10.15 -18.90
CA LEU A 198 -14.37 -9.45 -19.25
C LEU A 198 -15.08 -10.25 -20.34
N THR A 199 -16.13 -10.97 -19.95
CA THR A 199 -16.96 -11.75 -20.87
C THR A 199 -18.31 -11.08 -21.07
N ASP A 200 -18.66 -10.85 -22.33
CA ASP A 200 -20.00 -10.43 -22.76
C ASP A 200 -20.82 -11.67 -23.16
N LYS A 201 -21.75 -11.52 -24.11
CA LYS A 201 -22.43 -12.63 -24.79
C LYS A 201 -21.43 -13.53 -25.51
N LEU A 202 -20.95 -14.57 -24.83
CA LEU A 202 -20.13 -15.62 -25.39
C LEU A 202 -20.95 -16.54 -26.30
N THR A 203 -20.36 -17.00 -27.40
CA THR A 203 -20.91 -18.11 -28.19
C THR A 203 -20.63 -19.44 -27.48
N MET A 204 -21.39 -20.48 -27.82
CA MET A 204 -21.14 -21.82 -27.25
C MET A 204 -19.74 -22.34 -27.59
N GLU A 205 -19.24 -22.08 -28.79
CA GLU A 205 -17.87 -22.45 -29.15
C GLU A 205 -16.83 -21.77 -28.24
N GLN A 206 -17.00 -20.48 -27.93
CA GLN A 206 -16.13 -19.77 -26.99
C GLN A 206 -16.24 -20.35 -25.58
N ILE A 207 -17.45 -20.70 -25.13
CA ILE A 207 -17.68 -21.34 -23.83
C ILE A 207 -16.94 -22.69 -23.76
N LEU A 208 -17.04 -23.52 -24.81
CA LEU A 208 -16.38 -24.82 -24.88
C LEU A 208 -14.86 -24.66 -24.93
N ASN A 209 -14.33 -23.72 -25.73
CA ASN A 209 -12.89 -23.46 -25.82
C ASN A 209 -12.29 -22.93 -24.50
N LEU A 210 -12.99 -22.04 -23.79
CA LEU A 210 -12.61 -21.61 -22.43
C LEU A 210 -12.77 -22.71 -21.38
N SER A 211 -13.49 -23.78 -21.72
CA SER A 211 -13.67 -24.98 -20.88
C SER A 211 -12.79 -26.15 -21.31
N SER A 212 -11.85 -25.92 -22.25
CA SER A 212 -10.95 -26.95 -22.76
C SER A 212 -10.00 -27.46 -21.68
N ALA A 213 -9.48 -28.67 -21.89
CA ALA A 213 -8.49 -29.28 -21.00
C ALA A 213 -7.25 -28.40 -20.82
N GLU A 214 -6.82 -27.69 -21.87
CA GLU A 214 -5.65 -26.81 -21.85
C GLU A 214 -5.85 -25.64 -20.89
N CYS A 215 -6.97 -24.91 -21.03
CA CYS A 215 -7.36 -23.81 -20.15
C CYS A 215 -7.49 -24.26 -18.68
N LEU A 216 -8.20 -25.38 -18.45
CA LEU A 216 -8.44 -25.89 -17.10
C LEU A 216 -7.15 -26.36 -16.44
N LYS A 217 -6.30 -27.10 -17.16
CA LYS A 217 -5.02 -27.58 -16.64
C LYS A 217 -4.11 -26.42 -16.27
N TYR A 218 -4.00 -25.40 -17.12
CA TYR A 218 -3.20 -24.22 -16.83
C TYR A 218 -3.67 -23.51 -15.54
N LEU A 219 -4.98 -23.29 -15.41
CA LEU A 219 -5.56 -22.64 -14.24
C LEU A 219 -5.43 -23.46 -12.95
N LEU A 220 -5.52 -24.79 -13.03
CA LEU A 220 -5.36 -25.69 -11.88
C LEU A 220 -3.90 -25.75 -11.40
N MET A 221 -2.94 -25.68 -12.33
CA MET A 221 -1.51 -25.79 -12.04
C MET A 221 -0.84 -24.46 -11.67
N ARG A 222 -1.61 -23.37 -11.56
CA ARG A 222 -1.04 -22.05 -11.26
C ARG A 222 -0.42 -21.98 -9.86
N ASP A 223 0.69 -21.28 -9.75
CA ASP A 223 1.45 -21.10 -8.52
C ASP A 223 0.86 -20.00 -7.61
N GLU A 224 1.39 -19.88 -6.39
CA GLU A 224 0.92 -18.88 -5.42
C GLU A 224 1.21 -17.44 -5.86
N LYS A 225 2.28 -17.24 -6.64
CA LYS A 225 2.68 -15.95 -7.20
C LYS A 225 1.79 -15.50 -8.37
N PHE A 226 0.90 -16.38 -8.85
CA PHE A 226 -0.01 -16.04 -9.94
C PHE A 226 -0.94 -14.86 -9.57
N PRO A 227 -1.17 -13.90 -10.49
CA PRO A 227 -2.07 -12.77 -10.27
C PRO A 227 -3.46 -13.19 -9.80
N TYR A 228 -4.13 -12.30 -9.07
CA TYR A 228 -5.49 -12.57 -8.60
C TYR A 228 -6.47 -12.55 -9.76
N LEU A 229 -7.23 -13.63 -9.96
CA LEU A 229 -8.15 -13.76 -11.10
C LEU A 229 -9.57 -13.33 -10.73
N ILE A 230 -10.14 -12.44 -11.55
CA ILE A 230 -11.51 -11.97 -11.44
C ILE A 230 -12.27 -12.27 -12.72
N SER A 231 -13.44 -12.90 -12.60
CA SER A 231 -14.40 -13.02 -13.71
C SER A 231 -15.38 -11.88 -13.61
N LEU A 232 -15.59 -11.18 -14.72
CA LEU A 232 -16.68 -10.23 -14.87
C LEU A 232 -17.58 -10.69 -16.02
N ASN A 233 -18.77 -11.21 -15.69
CA ASN A 233 -19.74 -11.63 -16.68
C ASN A 233 -20.95 -10.68 -16.63
N ALA A 234 -20.99 -9.67 -17.51
CA ALA A 234 -22.11 -8.73 -17.55
C ALA A 234 -23.25 -9.21 -18.46
N GLY A 235 -23.12 -10.40 -19.06
CA GLY A 235 -24.11 -11.01 -19.96
C GLY A 235 -25.06 -11.98 -19.25
N CYS A 236 -26.31 -12.02 -19.71
CA CYS A 236 -27.33 -12.96 -19.24
C CYS A 236 -27.28 -14.24 -20.10
N ILE A 237 -26.43 -15.21 -19.74
CA ILE A 237 -26.36 -16.53 -20.39
C ILE A 237 -26.64 -17.60 -19.34
N SER A 238 -27.46 -18.59 -19.68
CA SER A 238 -27.80 -19.73 -18.81
C SER A 238 -26.65 -20.72 -18.60
N ILE A 239 -25.62 -20.68 -19.45
CA ILE A 239 -24.47 -21.59 -19.46
C ILE A 239 -23.19 -20.78 -19.25
N ASP A 240 -22.51 -21.03 -18.13
CA ASP A 240 -21.20 -20.47 -17.80
C ASP A 240 -20.07 -21.39 -18.30
N TYR A 241 -18.92 -20.80 -18.66
CA TYR A 241 -17.70 -21.53 -19.01
C TYR A 241 -16.98 -22.06 -17.76
N LEU A 242 -16.36 -23.25 -17.84
CA LEU A 242 -15.80 -23.94 -16.67
C LEU A 242 -14.60 -23.23 -16.05
N ALA A 243 -13.76 -22.58 -16.85
CA ALA A 243 -12.61 -21.82 -16.32
C ALA A 243 -13.03 -20.75 -15.31
N LYS A 244 -14.24 -20.17 -15.44
CA LYS A 244 -14.81 -19.21 -14.48
C LYS A 244 -14.79 -19.75 -13.05
N ASN A 245 -15.04 -21.04 -12.87
CA ASN A 245 -15.08 -21.67 -11.54
C ASN A 245 -13.70 -21.70 -10.85
N LEU A 246 -12.64 -21.64 -11.64
CA LEU A 246 -11.28 -21.66 -11.14
C LEU A 246 -10.78 -20.26 -10.78
N PHE A 247 -11.54 -19.18 -10.95
CA PHE A 247 -11.07 -17.83 -10.59
C PHE A 247 -11.26 -17.53 -9.11
N ASN A 248 -10.53 -16.54 -8.60
CA ASN A 248 -10.58 -16.19 -7.18
C ASN A 248 -11.88 -15.48 -6.81
N LYS A 249 -12.41 -14.63 -7.70
CA LYS A 249 -13.66 -13.90 -7.47
C LYS A 249 -14.47 -13.72 -8.75
N LYS A 250 -15.78 -13.59 -8.60
CA LYS A 250 -16.75 -13.44 -9.71
C LYS A 250 -17.64 -12.24 -9.44
N PHE A 251 -17.91 -11.46 -10.46
CA PHE A 251 -18.85 -10.35 -10.42
C PHE A 251 -19.74 -10.37 -11.67
N ASP A 252 -20.99 -9.97 -11.49
CA ASP A 252 -21.95 -9.85 -12.58
C ASP A 252 -22.10 -8.39 -13.06
N GLN A 253 -21.52 -7.44 -12.32
CA GLN A 253 -21.61 -6.00 -12.60
C GLN A 253 -20.24 -5.33 -12.49
N ILE A 254 -19.97 -4.41 -13.41
CA ILE A 254 -18.70 -3.66 -13.47
C ILE A 254 -18.50 -2.84 -12.20
N ASP A 255 -19.54 -2.17 -11.71
CA ASP A 255 -19.47 -1.33 -10.52
C ASP A 255 -19.06 -2.13 -9.27
N ASN A 256 -19.56 -3.35 -9.10
CA ASN A 256 -19.21 -4.20 -7.96
C ASN A 256 -17.75 -4.64 -8.03
N CYS A 257 -17.27 -4.99 -9.23
CA CYS A 257 -15.87 -5.34 -9.45
C CYS A 257 -14.94 -4.17 -9.14
N LEU A 258 -15.27 -2.96 -9.63
CA LEU A 258 -14.45 -1.78 -9.39
C LEU A 258 -14.50 -1.32 -7.94
N THR A 259 -15.67 -1.35 -7.30
CA THR A 259 -15.80 -1.05 -5.86
C THR A 259 -14.92 -1.98 -5.03
N PHE A 260 -14.86 -3.27 -5.38
CA PHE A 260 -13.96 -4.21 -4.72
C PHE A 260 -12.47 -3.81 -4.86
N ILE A 261 -12.05 -3.41 -6.06
CA ILE A 261 -10.69 -2.97 -6.33
C ILE A 261 -10.37 -1.67 -5.58
N THR A 262 -11.24 -0.66 -5.66
CA THR A 262 -11.01 0.65 -5.06
C THR A 262 -11.03 0.59 -3.55
N ASN A 263 -11.88 -0.23 -2.93
CA ASN A 263 -11.86 -0.44 -1.49
C ASN A 263 -10.51 -0.96 -0.98
N ILE A 264 -9.84 -1.82 -1.76
CA ILE A 264 -8.48 -2.29 -1.44
C ILE A 264 -7.49 -1.12 -1.53
N GLN A 265 -7.57 -0.31 -2.59
CA GLN A 265 -6.71 0.88 -2.74
C GLN A 265 -6.94 1.90 -1.62
N GLU A 266 -8.18 2.16 -1.24
CA GLU A 266 -8.54 3.08 -0.15
C GLU A 266 -8.05 2.58 1.20
N THR A 267 -8.21 1.28 1.48
CA THR A 267 -7.70 0.67 2.72
C THR A 267 -6.18 0.83 2.79
N TYR A 268 -5.48 0.55 1.68
CA TYR A 268 -4.03 0.75 1.62
C TYR A 268 -3.63 2.22 1.81
N LYS A 269 -4.34 3.16 1.18
CA LYS A 269 -4.12 4.60 1.34
C LYS A 269 -4.33 5.07 2.78
N GLN A 270 -5.36 4.56 3.47
CA GLN A 270 -5.61 4.85 4.88
C GLN A 270 -4.48 4.33 5.76
N MET A 271 -4.02 3.10 5.53
CA MET A 271 -2.87 2.53 6.25
C MET A 271 -1.61 3.39 6.05
N LEU A 272 -1.36 3.85 4.83
CA LEU A 272 -0.19 4.67 4.50
C LEU A 272 -0.28 6.06 5.16
N THR A 273 -1.45 6.70 5.09
CA THR A 273 -1.72 7.98 5.77
C THR A 273 -1.53 7.87 7.28
N ASN A 274 -2.07 6.82 7.91
CA ASN A 274 -1.91 6.59 9.34
C ASN A 274 -0.45 6.36 9.73
N THR A 275 0.28 5.58 8.93
CA THR A 275 1.71 5.35 9.15
C THR A 275 2.50 6.64 9.05
N MET A 276 2.26 7.45 8.02
CA MET A 276 2.89 8.77 7.86
C MET A 276 2.60 9.69 9.03
N ARG A 277 1.34 9.79 9.47
CA ARG A 277 0.95 10.59 10.63
C ARG A 277 1.72 10.17 11.89
N ASN A 278 1.77 8.88 12.17
CA ASN A 278 2.51 8.35 13.33
C ASN A 278 4.01 8.66 13.24
N CYS A 279 4.60 8.60 12.03
CA CYS A 279 5.99 9.00 11.82
C CYS A 279 6.22 10.50 12.09
N TYR A 280 5.32 11.37 11.64
CA TYR A 280 5.41 12.81 11.92
C TYR A 280 5.30 13.09 13.43
N GLU A 281 4.36 12.46 14.12
CA GLU A 281 4.21 12.58 15.58
C GLU A 281 5.48 12.12 16.30
N TYR A 282 6.04 10.97 15.90
CA TYR A 282 7.28 10.45 16.47
C TYR A 282 8.48 11.40 16.29
N ILE A 283 8.64 11.95 15.08
CA ILE A 283 9.70 12.91 14.77
C ILE A 283 9.48 14.21 15.56
N GLY A 284 8.24 14.71 15.63
CA GLY A 284 7.87 15.88 16.42
C GLY A 284 8.26 15.74 17.89
N GLN A 285 7.88 14.62 18.52
CA GLN A 285 8.26 14.31 19.90
C GLN A 285 9.78 14.27 20.10
N ARG A 286 10.52 13.71 19.14
CA ARG A 286 11.99 13.69 19.20
C ARG A 286 12.58 15.10 19.12
N ILE A 287 12.07 15.94 18.22
CA ILE A 287 12.52 17.34 18.08
C ILE A 287 12.24 18.12 19.37
N GLU A 288 11.04 18.00 19.96
CA GLU A 288 10.70 18.67 21.21
C GLU A 288 11.59 18.25 22.37
N ASN A 289 11.87 16.95 22.50
CA ASN A 289 12.80 16.43 23.50
C ASN A 289 14.21 16.99 23.32
N HIS A 290 14.72 17.07 22.09
CA HIS A 290 16.02 17.68 21.82
C HIS A 290 16.03 19.18 22.13
N ARG A 291 14.96 19.92 21.77
CA ARG A 291 14.82 21.34 22.10
C ARG A 291 14.82 21.59 23.60
N ALA A 292 14.11 20.75 24.37
CA ALA A 292 14.12 20.83 25.83
C ALA A 292 15.52 20.58 26.41
N ASN A 293 16.28 19.64 25.84
CA ASN A 293 17.65 19.38 26.27
C ASN A 293 18.62 20.53 25.91
N ILE A 294 18.45 21.16 24.75
CA ILE A 294 19.22 22.36 24.38
C ILE A 294 18.95 23.50 25.37
N LEU A 295 17.68 23.77 25.69
CA LEU A 295 17.33 24.80 26.67
C LEU A 295 17.95 24.54 28.05
N LYS A 296 18.01 23.27 28.48
CA LYS A 296 18.69 22.90 29.73
C LYS A 296 20.19 23.17 29.67
N LEU A 297 20.83 22.92 28.52
CA LEU A 297 22.25 23.21 28.32
C LEU A 297 22.51 24.73 28.29
N ASP A 298 21.66 25.52 27.64
CA ASP A 298 21.77 26.98 27.61
C ASP A 298 21.65 27.59 29.02
N ASN A 299 20.74 27.05 29.84
CA ASN A 299 20.62 27.44 31.25
C ASN A 299 21.90 27.10 32.03
N PHE A 300 22.44 25.88 31.84
CA PHE A 300 23.69 25.47 32.48
C PHE A 300 24.88 26.36 32.07
N ILE A 301 24.96 26.74 30.80
CA ILE A 301 25.98 27.67 30.31
C ILE A 301 25.83 29.03 30.98
N SER A 302 24.61 29.54 31.13
CA SER A 302 24.33 30.81 31.80
C SER A 302 24.74 30.79 33.28
N GLU A 303 24.40 29.72 34.01
CA GLU A 303 24.84 29.51 35.40
C GLU A 303 26.38 29.49 35.50
N PHE A 304 27.04 28.80 34.57
CA PHE A 304 28.50 28.76 34.52
C PHE A 304 29.13 30.14 34.28
N TYR A 305 28.55 30.95 33.39
CA TYR A 305 28.98 32.33 33.16
C TYR A 305 28.85 33.20 34.41
N GLU A 306 27.75 33.08 35.16
CA GLU A 306 27.56 33.82 36.42
C GLU A 306 28.61 33.45 37.47
N ILE A 307 28.91 32.15 37.60
CA ILE A 307 29.97 31.65 38.49
C ILE A 307 31.32 32.25 38.09
N ASN A 308 31.70 32.20 36.81
CA ASN A 308 32.95 32.78 36.34
C ASN A 308 33.05 34.28 36.60
N LYS A 309 31.97 35.03 36.34
CA LYS A 309 31.92 36.46 36.62
C LYS A 309 32.10 36.77 38.12
N SER A 310 31.53 35.95 38.99
CA SER A 310 31.73 36.04 40.44
C SER A 310 33.19 35.80 40.83
N ILE A 311 33.83 34.77 40.25
CA ILE A 311 35.25 34.47 40.48
C ILE A 311 36.14 35.63 40.02
N GLU A 312 35.92 36.16 38.82
CA GLU A 312 36.68 37.31 38.28
C GLU A 312 36.55 38.56 39.17
N ASN A 313 35.34 38.85 39.65
CA ASN A 313 35.10 39.96 40.58
C ASN A 313 35.84 39.77 41.91
N ASN A 314 35.85 38.54 42.44
CA ASN A 314 36.55 38.21 43.68
C ASN A 314 38.07 38.34 43.51
N ILE A 315 38.63 37.83 42.42
CA ILE A 315 40.06 37.96 42.11
C ILE A 315 40.43 39.45 41.97
N SER A 316 39.63 40.23 41.25
CA SER A 316 39.85 41.68 41.08
C SER A 316 39.83 42.42 42.42
N SER A 317 38.91 42.06 43.30
CA SER A 317 38.80 42.63 44.65
C SER A 317 40.04 42.31 45.51
N ILE A 318 40.55 41.08 45.40
CA ILE A 318 41.79 40.65 46.08
C ILE A 318 42.99 41.43 45.55
N ILE A 319 43.13 41.59 44.23
CA ILE A 319 44.20 42.37 43.62
C ILE A 319 44.15 43.82 44.13
N ASN A 320 42.98 44.46 44.10
CA ASN A 320 42.79 45.81 44.60
C ASN A 320 43.15 45.94 46.09
N LEU A 321 42.81 44.94 46.91
CA LEU A 321 43.19 44.89 48.32
C LEU A 321 44.71 44.83 48.47
N PHE A 322 45.39 43.95 47.74
CA PHE A 322 46.85 43.84 47.77
C PHE A 322 47.52 45.13 47.30
N GLU A 323 47.08 45.72 46.19
CA GLU A 323 47.61 46.99 45.69
C GLU A 323 47.46 48.11 46.73
N SER A 324 46.30 48.20 47.39
CA SER A 324 46.07 49.22 48.42
C SER A 324 47.01 49.03 49.62
N LYS A 325 47.24 47.78 50.05
CA LYS A 325 48.17 47.45 51.12
C LYS A 325 49.62 47.75 50.73
N PHE A 326 50.03 47.38 49.51
CA PHE A 326 51.37 47.67 49.00
C PHE A 326 51.63 49.16 48.87
N LYS A 327 50.67 49.94 48.34
CA LYS A 327 50.77 51.40 48.27
C LYS A 327 50.93 52.02 49.66
N LYS A 328 50.18 51.52 50.65
CA LYS A 328 50.31 52.00 52.03
C LYS A 328 51.68 51.68 52.63
N ILE A 329 52.16 50.44 52.47
CA ILE A 329 53.49 50.04 52.93
C ILE A 329 54.58 50.88 52.27
N TYR A 330 54.48 51.11 50.95
CA TYR A 330 55.41 51.96 50.22
C TYR A 330 55.42 53.38 50.76
N PHE A 331 54.25 53.98 50.98
CA PHE A 331 54.12 55.32 51.56
C PHE A 331 54.69 55.40 52.99
N ASP A 332 54.44 54.38 53.81
CA ASP A 332 54.99 54.28 55.18
C ASP A 332 56.53 54.14 55.15
N LEU A 333 57.09 53.42 54.18
CA LEU A 333 58.54 53.32 53.99
C LEU A 333 59.15 54.66 53.53
N GLU A 334 58.54 55.30 52.54
CA GLU A 334 59.01 56.60 52.01
C GLU A 334 58.98 57.70 53.09
N THR A 335 57.92 57.74 53.90
CA THR A 335 57.82 58.68 55.02
C THR A 335 58.86 58.40 56.10
N ASN A 336 59.14 57.12 56.40
CA ASN A 336 60.20 56.73 57.33
C ASN A 336 61.60 57.06 56.81
N GLU A 337 61.87 56.85 55.52
CA GLU A 337 63.12 57.26 54.88
C GLU A 337 63.34 58.77 54.97
N LEU A 338 62.30 59.57 54.67
CA LEU A 338 62.35 61.02 54.84
C LEU A 338 62.59 61.43 56.30
N HIS A 339 61.99 60.72 57.26
CA HIS A 339 62.20 60.97 58.67
C HIS A 339 63.65 60.66 59.10
N LEU A 340 64.20 59.53 58.65
CA LEU A 340 65.60 59.15 58.87
C LEU A 340 66.56 60.16 58.24
N ALA A 341 66.33 60.55 56.99
CA ALA A 341 67.14 61.55 56.29
C ALA A 341 67.15 62.88 57.05
N ARG A 342 65.98 63.36 57.50
CA ARG A 342 65.89 64.58 58.35
C ARG A 342 66.65 64.42 59.66
N LYS A 343 66.59 63.27 60.30
CA LYS A 343 67.31 62.99 61.55
C LYS A 343 68.82 62.98 61.34
N ILE A 344 69.30 62.39 60.25
CA ILE A 344 70.71 62.38 59.84
C ILE A 344 71.20 63.80 59.56
N ILE A 345 70.45 64.57 58.75
CA ILE A 345 70.77 65.98 58.46
C ILE A 345 70.85 66.78 59.75
N ASN A 346 69.88 66.66 60.64
CA ASN A 346 69.89 67.37 61.92
C ASN A 346 71.09 66.99 62.80
N ASN A 347 71.50 65.72 62.82
CA ASN A 347 72.67 65.27 63.55
C ASN A 347 73.98 65.79 62.92
N LEU A 348 74.09 65.80 61.59
CA LEU A 348 75.22 66.41 60.87
C LEU A 348 75.32 67.91 61.15
N SER A 349 74.19 68.63 61.13
CA SER A 349 74.12 70.05 61.49
C SER A 349 74.60 70.30 62.91
N LYS A 350 74.22 69.44 63.87
CA LYS A 350 74.70 69.50 65.26
C LYS A 350 76.19 69.22 65.35
N GLN A 351 76.70 68.21 64.64
CA GLN A 351 78.15 67.91 64.60
C GLN A 351 78.96 69.07 64.02
N LEU A 352 78.50 69.70 62.93
CA LEU A 352 79.11 70.90 62.34
C LEU A 352 79.11 72.08 63.32
N LEU A 353 78.03 72.26 64.09
CA LEU A 353 77.96 73.27 65.13
C LEU A 353 79.00 73.01 66.24
N ILE A 354 79.14 71.75 66.67
CA ILE A 354 80.13 71.33 67.65
C ILE A 354 81.55 71.52 67.11
N GLN A 355 81.84 71.12 65.87
CA GLN A 355 83.13 71.32 65.24
C GLN A 355 83.49 72.80 65.07
N ASN A 356 82.52 73.64 64.71
CA ASN A 356 82.73 75.09 64.64
C ASN A 356 82.97 75.71 66.03
N ASN A 357 82.34 75.17 67.07
CA ASN A 357 82.60 75.59 68.45
C ASN A 357 83.97 75.11 68.94
N ILE A 358 84.40 73.89 68.59
CA ILE A 358 85.75 73.37 68.88
C ILE A 358 86.82 74.23 68.17
N LYS A 359 86.66 74.54 66.88
CA LYS A 359 87.56 75.45 66.16
C LYS A 359 87.63 76.86 66.77
N LYS A 360 86.53 77.36 67.34
CA LYS A 360 86.51 78.64 68.07
C LYS A 360 87.24 78.56 69.42
N ILE A 361 87.28 77.38 70.04
CA ILE A 361 87.99 77.12 71.30
C ILE A 361 89.49 76.92 71.02
N GLU A 362 89.86 76.20 69.96
CA GLU A 362 91.26 76.01 69.52
C GLU A 362 91.95 77.34 69.16
N ASN A 363 91.20 78.33 68.66
CA ASN A 363 91.73 79.67 68.39
C ASN A 363 91.90 80.57 69.63
N LYS A 364 91.67 80.07 70.86
CA LYS A 364 91.56 80.93 72.05
C LYS A 364 92.32 80.51 73.32
N ASN A 365 93.23 79.54 73.28
CA ASN A 365 94.46 79.44 74.13
C ASN A 365 95.06 78.02 74.14
N ASP A 366 96.40 77.94 74.23
CA ASP A 366 97.18 76.75 74.59
C ASP A 366 96.62 76.05 75.84
N ILE A 367 96.39 74.73 75.79
CA ILE A 367 96.60 73.72 76.85
C ILE A 367 96.23 72.31 76.32
N ILE A 368 97.11 71.35 76.59
CA ILE A 368 96.99 69.91 76.32
C ILE A 368 96.02 69.26 77.32
N VAL A 369 95.01 68.51 76.86
CA VAL A 369 94.43 67.36 77.60
C VAL A 369 93.98 66.26 76.62
N SER A 370 94.36 65.03 76.96
CA SER A 370 94.16 63.75 76.30
C SER A 370 92.76 63.10 76.53
N VAL A 371 92.49 62.02 75.77
CA VAL A 371 91.53 60.91 76.04
C VAL A 371 90.10 61.16 75.51
N GLU A 372 89.33 60.27 74.83
CA GLU A 372 89.38 58.84 74.47
C GLU A 372 88.50 58.61 73.21
N ILE A 373 88.85 57.61 72.39
CA ILE A 373 87.98 57.10 71.31
C ILE A 373 87.06 56.01 71.90
N PRO A 374 85.72 56.13 71.85
CA PRO A 374 84.85 55.02 72.19
C PRO A 374 84.88 53.97 71.08
N LYS A 375 85.24 52.75 71.47
CA LYS A 375 85.10 51.55 70.67
C LYS A 375 83.64 51.26 70.35
N ILE A 376 83.48 50.69 69.15
CA ILE A 376 82.31 49.99 68.62
C ILE A 376 81.73 49.03 69.69
N ASN A 377 80.41 49.06 69.87
CA ASN A 377 79.67 47.89 70.33
C ASN A 377 78.63 47.53 69.28
N ASN A 378 78.94 46.46 68.55
CA ASN A 378 77.94 45.58 67.98
C ASN A 378 77.22 44.89 69.15
N SER A 379 75.90 45.01 69.19
CA SER A 379 75.05 44.02 69.85
C SER A 379 74.03 43.57 68.82
N ASN A 380 74.32 42.40 68.24
CA ASN A 380 73.30 41.45 67.85
C ASN A 380 72.41 41.22 69.08
N ASP A 381 71.10 41.38 68.92
CA ASP A 381 70.14 40.46 69.52
C ASP A 381 69.08 40.21 68.46
N GLY A 382 69.08 38.97 67.98
CA GLY A 382 67.98 38.40 67.25
C GLY A 382 66.99 37.79 68.24
N ASP A 383 65.71 37.89 67.89
CA ASP A 383 64.69 36.86 68.16
C ASP A 383 63.55 37.15 67.18
N LYS A 384 63.35 36.33 66.13
CA LYS A 384 62.60 35.06 66.09
C LYS A 384 61.13 35.16 66.52
N SER A 385 60.25 35.11 65.52
CA SER A 385 58.98 34.32 65.42
C SER A 385 58.15 34.93 64.27
N ILE A 386 58.01 34.31 63.10
CA ILE A 386 57.05 33.23 62.73
C ILE A 386 55.69 33.45 63.38
N ILE A 387 54.71 33.97 62.63
CA ILE A 387 53.62 33.25 61.94
C ILE A 387 53.28 34.04 60.67
#